data_AF-A0A6G7YS46-F1
#
_entry.id   AF-A0A6G7YS46-F1
#
_cell.length_a   1.000
_cell.length_b   1.000
_cell.length_c   1.000
_cell.angle_alpha   90.00
_cell.angle_beta   90.00
_cell.angle_gamma   90.00
#
_symmetry.space_group_name_H-M   'P 1'
#
loop_
_entity.id
_entity.type
_entity.pdbx_description
1 polymer ?
#
loop_
_entity_poly.entity_id
_entity_poly.type
_entity_poly.pdbx_seq_one_letter_code
_entity_poly.pdbx_strand_id
1 'polypeptide(L)'
;MASASLRGPAGRASFYIPIRVKFSIALLVALAWTFFSVWVSGRWMDELGAVTHWLFALIAITFIAYVPGFMNAFLVTTLLLDKRPRRVRPAFYPGVTILIAAYQE
;
A
#
# COMPACT_ATOMS: atom_id res chain seq x y z
N MET A 1 -11.24 42.09 -31.50
CA MET A 1 -11.92 40.84 -31.91
C MET A 1 -10.82 39.80 -32.07
N ALA A 2 -10.67 38.72 -31.31
CA ALA A 2 -11.63 37.87 -30.62
C ALA A 2 -11.03 37.30 -29.31
N SER A 3 -11.80 37.36 -28.22
CA SER A 3 -11.54 36.70 -26.95
C SER A 3 -11.93 35.22 -27.07
N ALA A 4 -10.95 34.36 -27.35
CA ALA A 4 -11.13 32.91 -27.34
C ALA A 4 -11.35 32.43 -25.90
N SER A 5 -12.62 32.25 -25.53
CA SER A 5 -13.01 31.65 -24.26
C SER A 5 -12.59 30.18 -24.22
N LEU A 6 -11.54 29.89 -23.44
CA LEU A 6 -11.10 28.54 -23.11
C LEU A 6 -12.13 27.86 -22.21
N ARG A 7 -13.19 27.29 -22.78
CA ARG A 7 -14.03 26.34 -22.05
C ARG A 7 -13.28 25.02 -21.97
N GLY A 8 -12.59 24.81 -20.84
CA GLY A 8 -12.06 23.50 -20.48
C GLY A 8 -13.19 22.46 -20.43
N PRO A 9 -12.92 21.18 -20.77
CA PRO A 9 -13.95 20.16 -20.80
C PRO A 9 -14.59 20.03 -19.41
N ALA A 10 -15.93 20.04 -19.35
CA ALA A 10 -16.70 19.79 -18.14
C ALA A 10 -16.30 18.41 -17.60
N GLY A 11 -15.39 18.40 -16.63
CA GLY A 11 -14.89 17.19 -16.00
C GLY A 11 -16.05 16.46 -15.36
N ARG A 12 -16.29 15.21 -15.78
CA ARG A 12 -17.20 14.29 -15.10
C ARG A 12 -16.89 14.34 -13.61
N ALA A 13 -17.89 14.63 -12.78
CA ALA A 13 -17.75 14.65 -11.33
C ALA A 13 -17.23 13.27 -10.87
N SER A 14 -15.92 13.18 -10.65
CA SER A 14 -15.30 11.97 -10.14
C SER A 14 -15.73 11.86 -8.69
N PHE A 15 -16.51 10.81 -8.39
CA PHE A 15 -16.86 10.46 -7.02
C PHE A 15 -15.57 10.32 -6.20
N TYR A 16 -15.27 11.32 -5.37
CA TYR A 16 -14.01 11.37 -4.63
C TYR A 16 -14.18 10.54 -3.36
N ILE A 17 -13.63 9.32 -3.38
CA ILE A 17 -13.54 8.52 -2.16
C ILE A 17 -12.44 9.14 -1.30
N PRO A 18 -12.77 9.66 -0.10
CA PRO A 18 -11.78 10.27 0.76
C PRO A 18 -10.71 9.24 1.15
N ILE A 19 -9.46 9.70 1.21
CA ILE A 19 -8.30 8.85 1.54
C ILE A 19 -8.51 8.09 2.86
N ARG A 20 -9.21 8.71 3.80
CA ARG A 20 -9.54 8.16 5.13
C ARG A 20 -10.32 6.84 5.00
N VAL A 21 -11.31 6.77 4.12
CA VAL A 21 -12.14 5.57 3.92
C VAL A 21 -11.31 4.44 3.31
N LYS A 22 -10.46 4.75 2.31
CA LYS A 22 -9.55 3.74 1.73
C LYS A 22 -8.60 3.18 2.79
N PHE A 23 -8.05 4.05 3.63
CA PHE A 23 -7.14 3.66 4.70
C PHE A 23 -7.84 2.83 5.77
N SER A 24 -9.06 3.20 6.17
CA SER A 24 -9.87 2.43 7.11
C SER A 24 -10.20 1.03 6.57
N ILE A 25 -10.57 0.90 5.29
CA ILE A 25 -10.83 -0.40 4.66
C ILE A 25 -9.55 -1.26 4.69
N ALA A 26 -8.40 -0.67 4.30
CA ALA A 26 -7.13 -1.39 4.34
C ALA A 26 -6.76 -1.87 5.75
N LEU A 27 -7.02 -1.05 6.77
CA LEU A 27 -6.79 -1.42 8.16
C LEU A 27 -7.72 -2.55 8.62
N LEU A 28 -9.01 -2.48 8.30
CA LEU A 28 -9.97 -3.52 8.64
C LEU A 28 -9.63 -4.86 8.01
N VAL A 29 -9.21 -4.86 6.73
CA VAL A 29 -8.77 -6.07 6.03
C VAL A 29 -7.50 -6.64 6.67
N ALA A 30 -6.52 -5.79 7.00
CA ALA A 30 -5.29 -6.22 7.66
C ALA A 30 -5.54 -6.79 9.07
N LEU A 31 -6.45 -6.19 9.84
CA LEU A 31 -6.87 -6.71 11.14
C LEU A 31 -7.60 -8.06 11.00
N ALA A 32 -8.56 -8.16 10.08
CA ALA A 32 -9.26 -9.41 9.80
C ALA A 32 -8.30 -10.53 9.40
N TRP A 33 -7.31 -10.22 8.57
CA TRP A 33 -6.23 -11.14 8.20
C TRP A 33 -5.38 -11.57 9.39
N THR A 34 -5.06 -10.65 10.29
CA THR A 34 -4.30 -10.94 11.51
C THR A 34 -5.08 -11.87 12.44
N PHE A 35 -6.38 -11.61 12.66
CA PHE A 35 -7.24 -12.50 13.45
C PHE A 35 -7.35 -13.89 12.84
N PHE A 36 -7.51 -13.97 11.51
CA PHE A 36 -7.50 -15.24 10.80
C PHE A 36 -6.17 -15.98 10.98
N SER A 37 -5.05 -15.26 10.91
CA SER A 37 -3.71 -15.82 11.09
C SER A 37 -3.52 -16.39 12.50
N VAL A 38 -3.96 -15.65 13.52
CA VAL A 38 -3.92 -16.09 14.93
C VAL A 38 -4.77 -17.34 15.15
N TRP A 39 -5.94 -17.42 14.51
CA TRP A 39 -6.80 -18.60 14.61
C TRP A 39 -6.16 -19.84 13.98
N VAL A 40 -5.57 -19.72 12.79
CA VAL A 40 -4.90 -20.84 12.10
C VAL A 40 -3.65 -21.31 12.84
N SER A 41 -2.88 -20.39 13.43
CA SER A 41 -1.63 -20.72 14.12
C SER A 41 -1.81 -21.32 15.51
N GLY A 42 -3.03 -21.51 16.01
CA GLY A 42 -3.27 -22.12 17.32
C GLY A 42 -2.57 -23.48 17.47
N ARG A 43 -2.70 -24.35 16.46
CA ARG A 43 -2.02 -25.66 16.45
C ARG A 43 -0.49 -25.53 16.43
N TRP A 44 0.04 -24.59 15.66
CA TRP A 44 1.49 -24.36 15.59
C TRP A 44 2.04 -23.80 16.89
N MET A 45 1.27 -23.00 17.62
CA MET A 45 1.67 -22.47 18.93
C MET A 45 1.80 -23.59 19.96
N ASP A 46 0.85 -24.55 19.98
CA ASP A 46 0.90 -25.71 20.87
C ASP A 46 2.07 -26.64 20.53
N GLU A 47 2.29 -26.92 19.24
CA GLU A 47 3.38 -27.78 18.77
C GLU A 47 4.77 -27.16 19.02
N LEU A 48 4.98 -25.88 18.70
CA LEU A 48 6.26 -25.21 19.01
C LEU A 48 6.46 -25.04 20.52
N GLY A 49 5.40 -24.72 21.25
CA GLY A 49 5.44 -24.51 22.70
C GLY A 49 5.84 -25.77 23.44
N ALA A 50 5.37 -26.94 22.97
CA ALA A 50 5.75 -28.24 23.52
C ALA A 50 7.24 -28.59 23.31
N VAL A 51 7.86 -28.10 22.23
CA VAL A 51 9.25 -28.42 21.87
C VAL A 51 10.27 -27.42 22.44
N THR A 52 9.90 -26.15 22.59
CA THR A 52 10.82 -25.09 23.06
C THR A 52 10.36 -24.47 24.36
N HIS A 53 9.42 -23.53 24.29
CA HIS A 53 8.76 -22.88 25.41
C HIS A 53 7.63 -22.01 24.84
N TRP A 54 6.51 -21.88 25.54
CA TRP A 54 5.35 -21.12 25.06
C TRP A 54 5.71 -19.65 24.68
N LEU A 55 6.59 -19.02 25.46
CA LEU A 55 7.01 -17.63 25.24
C LEU A 55 7.86 -17.48 23.97
N PHE A 56 8.75 -18.46 23.69
CA PHE A 56 9.54 -18.46 22.47
C PHE A 56 8.65 -18.70 21.24
N ALA A 57 7.71 -19.64 21.32
CA ALA A 57 6.73 -19.90 20.27
C ALA A 57 5.91 -18.64 19.92
N LEU A 58 5.46 -17.90 20.94
CA LEU A 58 4.72 -16.65 20.74
C LEU A 58 5.56 -15.60 20.01
N ILE A 59 6.81 -15.36 20.45
CA ILE A 59 7.71 -14.38 19.82
C ILE A 59 8.01 -14.79 18.38
N ALA A 60 8.37 -16.06 18.16
CA ALA A 60 8.72 -16.59 16.83
C ALA A 60 7.53 -16.47 15.86
N ILE A 61 6.34 -16.95 16.23
CA ILE A 61 5.15 -16.88 15.37
C ILE A 61 4.74 -15.43 15.11
N THR A 62 4.84 -14.56 16.12
CA THR A 62 4.50 -13.14 15.95
C THR A 62 5.40 -12.47 14.91
N PHE A 63 6.71 -12.69 14.99
CA PHE A 63 7.67 -12.08 14.06
C PHE A 63 7.67 -12.72 12.67
N ILE A 64 7.44 -14.03 12.58
CA ILE A 64 7.51 -14.76 11.29
C ILE A 64 6.18 -14.71 10.54
N ALA A 65 5.04 -14.69 11.24
CA ALA A 65 3.72 -14.81 10.61
C ALA A 65 2.85 -13.57 10.80
N TYR A 66 2.68 -13.07 12.03
CA TYR A 66 1.69 -12.02 12.30
C TYR A 66 2.12 -10.64 11.80
N VAL A 67 3.32 -10.18 12.16
CA VAL A 67 3.87 -8.88 11.72
C VAL A 67 3.98 -8.80 10.19
N PRO A 68 4.68 -9.72 9.51
CA PRO A 68 4.76 -9.69 8.05
C PRO A 68 3.40 -9.93 7.39
N GLY A 69 2.53 -10.76 7.99
CA GLY A 69 1.17 -10.98 7.49
C GLY A 69 0.32 -9.72 7.51
N PHE A 70 0.32 -8.98 8.62
CA PHE A 70 -0.35 -7.68 8.75
C PHE A 70 0.18 -6.68 7.72
N MET A 71 1.51 -6.53 7.64
CA MET A 71 2.16 -5.61 6.70
C MET A 71 1.78 -5.93 5.25
N ASN A 72 1.83 -7.21 4.86
CA ASN A 72 1.48 -7.64 3.51
C ASN A 72 0.01 -7.42 3.20
N ALA A 73 -0.91 -7.77 4.11
CA ALA A 73 -2.34 -7.56 3.90
C ALA A 73 -2.68 -6.06 3.76
N PHE A 74 -2.06 -5.23 4.60
CA PHE A 74 -2.21 -3.78 4.52
C PHE A 74 -1.66 -3.21 3.19
N LEU A 75 -0.45 -3.60 2.79
CA LEU A 75 0.18 -3.17 1.53
C LEU A 75 -0.64 -3.60 0.31
N VAL A 76 -1.05 -4.86 0.25
CA VAL A 76 -1.88 -5.37 -0.85
C VAL A 76 -3.21 -4.61 -0.93
N THR A 77 -3.87 -4.40 0.20
CA THR A 77 -5.17 -3.72 0.20
C THR A 77 -5.05 -2.25 -0.18
N THR A 78 -4.02 -1.54 0.31
CA THR A 78 -3.77 -0.15 -0.07
C THR A 78 -3.42 -0.02 -1.55
N LEU A 79 -2.64 -0.94 -2.11
CA LEU A 79 -2.34 -0.99 -3.55
C LEU A 79 -3.59 -1.26 -4.40
N LEU A 80 -4.45 -2.18 -3.97
CA LEU A 80 -5.72 -2.46 -4.65
C LEU A 80 -6.68 -1.27 -4.62
N LEU A 81 -6.65 -0.47 -3.54
CA LEU A 81 -7.45 0.75 -3.39
C LEU A 81 -6.81 1.99 -4.06
N ASP A 82 -5.54 1.89 -4.46
CA ASP A 82 -4.82 2.94 -5.17
C ASP A 82 -5.26 3.01 -6.64
N LYS A 83 -6.24 3.87 -6.89
CA LYS A 83 -6.72 4.16 -8.25
C LYS A 83 -5.78 5.18 -8.89
N ARG A 84 -4.70 4.70 -9.48
CA ARG A 84 -3.75 5.58 -10.19
C ARG A 84 -4.45 6.28 -11.37
N PRO A 85 -4.39 7.63 -11.45
CA PRO A 85 -4.92 8.34 -12.61
C PRO A 85 -4.19 7.87 -13.87
N ARG A 86 -4.94 7.66 -14.95
CA ARG A 86 -4.37 7.18 -16.21
C ARG A 86 -3.28 8.15 -16.65
N ARG A 87 -2.07 7.63 -16.89
CA ARG A 87 -0.92 8.45 -17.32
C ARG A 87 -1.33 9.30 -18.52
N VAL A 88 -1.41 10.61 -18.31
CA VAL A 88 -1.64 11.58 -19.39
C VAL A 88 -0.31 11.72 -20.10
N ARG A 89 -0.24 11.30 -21.38
CA ARG A 89 0.95 11.56 -22.21
C ARG A 89 0.95 13.06 -22.52
N PRO A 90 1.96 13.83 -22.08
CA PRO A 90 2.08 15.21 -22.50
C PRO A 90 2.33 15.26 -24.01
N ALA A 91 1.77 16.27 -24.69
CA ALA A 91 1.96 16.46 -26.12
C ALA A 91 3.42 16.79 -26.49
N PHE A 92 4.16 17.35 -25.53
CA PHE A 92 5.57 17.69 -25.66
C PHE A 92 6.30 17.36 -24.35
N TYR A 93 7.47 16.75 -24.46
CA TYR A 93 8.37 16.56 -23.31
C TYR A 93 9.33 17.75 -23.26
N PRO A 94 9.43 18.48 -22.15
CA PRO A 94 10.41 19.57 -22.02
C PRO A 94 11.82 18.99 -22.16
N GLY A 95 12.73 19.75 -22.80
CA GLY A 95 14.15 19.40 -22.83
C GLY A 95 14.71 19.38 -21.41
N VAL A 96 15.49 18.35 -21.08
CA VAL A 96 16.14 18.20 -19.77
C VAL A 96 17.64 18.37 -19.97
N THR A 97 18.24 19.35 -19.29
CA THR A 97 19.70 19.54 -19.25
C THR A 97 20.24 18.83 -18.01
N ILE A 98 21.18 17.90 -18.20
CA ILE A 98 21.87 17.21 -17.11
C ILE A 98 23.24 17.88 -16.95
N LEU A 99 23.44 18.56 -15.83
CA LEU A 99 24.75 19.11 -15.47
C LEU A 99 25.53 18.06 -14.69
N ILE A 100 26.63 17.57 -15.25
CA ILE A 100 27.56 16.67 -14.56
C ILE A 100 28.75 17.52 -14.14
N ALA A 101 28.89 17.76 -12.85
CA ALA A 101 30.11 18.32 -12.29
C ALA A 101 31.13 17.19 -12.12
N ALA A 102 32.13 17.13 -13.00
CA ALA A 102 33.31 16.28 -12.83
C ALA A 102 34.52 17.19 -12.53
N TYR A 103 35.21 16.93 -11.43
CA TYR A 103 36.48 17.58 -11.08
C TYR A 103 37.50 16.47 -10.79
N GLN A 104 38.60 16.44 -11.55
CA GLN A 104 39.68 15.45 -11.52
C GLN A 104 39.24 14.03 -11.93
N GLU A 105 39.33 13.75 -13.23
CA GLU A 105 39.33 12.38 -13.79
C GLU A 105 40.70 11.71 -13.68
#